data_AF-A0A1G1F3W7-F1
#
_entry.id   AF-A0A1G1F3W7-F1
#
_cell.length_a   1.000
_cell.length_b   1.000
_cell.length_c   1.000
_cell.angle_alpha   90.00
_cell.angle_beta   90.00
_cell.angle_gamma   90.00
#
_symmetry.space_group_name_H-M   'P 1'
#
loop_
_entity.id
_entity.type
_entity.pdbx_description
1 polymer ?
#
loop_
_entity_poly.entity_id
_entity_poly.type
_entity_poly.pdbx_seq_one_letter_code
_entity_poly.pdbx_strand_id
1 'polypeptide(L)'
;MPKKKTILGTQEIMEIYKKVGTPGEPHKVLAKLEGSWTTRSRGWMEPGKPPVESTGTCEQKLILDGHYLQQVYTGDMMGQPFTGINLLGYDNQSGKYESVWLDSMSTGIFYFVGPASADGRTITQDCSYVDPIKGPSVWRSVTRIRDDNTLEFEMFITPKGGKKEKMMEMTVARTEAVVRKAA
;
A
#
# COMPACT_ATOMS: atom_id res chain seq x y z
N MET A 1 -36.36 30.77 11.21
CA MET A 1 -36.02 29.99 12.43
C MET A 1 -34.62 29.42 12.26
N PRO A 2 -33.65 29.76 13.12
CA PRO A 2 -32.32 29.14 13.05
C PRO A 2 -32.43 27.69 13.55
N LYS A 3 -31.92 26.73 12.76
CA LYS A 3 -31.82 25.32 13.19
C LYS A 3 -30.92 25.27 14.43
N LYS A 4 -31.44 24.80 15.57
CA LYS A 4 -30.61 24.53 16.77
C LYS A 4 -29.48 23.59 16.35
N LYS A 5 -28.22 24.02 16.49
CA LYS A 5 -27.07 23.12 16.44
C LYS A 5 -27.22 22.15 17.60
N THR A 6 -27.42 20.87 17.31
CA THR A 6 -27.33 19.82 18.31
C THR A 6 -25.88 19.79 18.80
N ILE A 7 -25.64 20.11 20.07
CA ILE A 7 -24.34 19.95 20.71
C ILE A 7 -24.34 18.53 21.28
N LEU A 8 -23.46 17.67 20.76
CA LEU A 8 -23.28 16.31 21.28
C LEU A 8 -22.73 16.36 22.71
N GLY A 9 -23.20 15.46 23.56
CA GLY A 9 -22.64 15.28 24.90
C GLY A 9 -21.25 14.64 24.85
N THR A 10 -20.41 14.89 25.85
CA THR A 10 -19.05 14.31 25.94
C THR A 10 -19.06 12.78 25.75
N GLN A 11 -20.03 12.08 26.35
CA GLN A 11 -20.13 10.62 26.20
C GLN A 11 -20.42 10.20 24.75
N GLU A 12 -21.32 10.90 24.05
CA GLU A 12 -21.65 10.60 22.65
C GLU A 12 -20.44 10.82 21.74
N ILE A 13 -19.69 11.89 21.99
CA ILE A 13 -18.43 12.18 21.28
C ILE A 13 -17.42 11.05 21.50
N MET A 14 -17.25 10.58 22.74
CA MET A 14 -16.33 9.49 23.06
C MET A 14 -16.74 8.16 22.42
N GLU A 15 -18.03 7.83 22.37
CA GLU A 15 -18.51 6.63 21.69
C GLU A 15 -18.30 6.69 20.17
N ILE A 16 -18.45 7.87 19.55
CA ILE A 16 -18.13 8.06 18.13
C ILE A 16 -16.65 7.78 17.88
N TYR A 17 -15.76 8.41 18.65
CA TYR A 17 -14.31 8.19 18.51
C TYR A 17 -13.90 6.75 18.76
N LYS A 18 -14.47 6.11 19.78
CA LYS A 18 -14.24 4.69 20.06
C LYS A 18 -14.67 3.82 18.89
N LYS A 19 -15.85 4.07 18.32
CA LYS A 19 -16.37 3.29 17.19
C LYS A 19 -15.47 3.41 15.95
N VAL A 20 -15.08 4.62 15.57
CA VAL A 20 -14.22 4.82 14.39
C VAL A 20 -12.77 4.36 14.64
N GLY A 21 -12.30 4.44 15.88
CA GLY A 21 -10.96 3.98 16.26
C GLY A 21 -10.85 2.48 16.50
N THR A 22 -11.93 1.70 16.50
CA THR A 22 -11.86 0.25 16.76
C THR A 22 -11.53 -0.51 15.46
N PRO A 23 -10.47 -1.34 15.42
CA PRO A 23 -10.15 -2.18 14.27
C PRO A 23 -11.34 -3.09 13.84
N GLY A 24 -11.64 -3.09 12.55
CA GLY A 24 -12.74 -3.83 11.93
C GLY A 24 -12.30 -4.93 10.95
N GLU A 25 -13.21 -5.42 10.11
CA GLU A 25 -12.91 -6.45 9.09
C GLU A 25 -11.72 -6.09 8.17
N PRO A 26 -11.57 -4.85 7.65
CA PRO A 26 -10.39 -4.48 6.87
C PRO A 26 -9.07 -4.65 7.63
N HIS A 27 -9.08 -4.43 8.94
CA HIS A 27 -7.89 -4.60 9.78
C HIS A 27 -7.56 -6.07 9.99
N LYS A 28 -8.56 -6.95 10.04
CA LYS A 28 -8.34 -8.41 10.02
C LYS A 28 -7.73 -8.87 8.70
N VAL A 29 -8.07 -8.24 7.58
CA VAL A 29 -7.41 -8.50 6.28
C VAL A 29 -5.94 -8.10 6.36
N LEU A 30 -5.62 -6.91 6.89
CA LEU A 30 -4.23 -6.49 7.12
C LEU A 30 -3.46 -7.46 8.03
N ALA A 31 -4.11 -7.96 9.10
CA ALA A 31 -3.50 -8.93 10.01
C ALA A 31 -3.07 -10.22 9.32
N LYS A 32 -3.82 -10.68 8.31
CA LYS A 32 -3.43 -11.87 7.54
C LYS A 32 -2.18 -11.65 6.70
N LEU A 33 -1.81 -10.42 6.41
CA LEU A 33 -0.64 -10.10 5.58
C LEU A 33 0.67 -10.07 6.38
N GLU A 34 0.61 -10.12 7.72
CA GLU A 34 1.79 -10.18 8.57
C GLU A 34 2.68 -11.40 8.24
N GLY A 35 3.99 -11.18 8.24
CA GLY A 35 5.01 -12.21 7.96
C GLY A 35 6.07 -11.76 6.97
N SER A 36 6.90 -12.72 6.58
CA SER A 36 8.02 -12.52 5.66
C SER A 36 7.67 -12.93 4.23
N TRP A 37 8.03 -12.10 3.26
CA TRP A 37 7.66 -12.28 1.87
C TRP A 37 8.86 -12.10 0.94
N THR A 38 8.83 -12.81 -0.18
CA THR A 38 9.73 -12.64 -1.31
C THR A 38 9.01 -11.84 -2.41
N THR A 39 9.70 -10.86 -2.97
CA THR A 39 9.17 -10.04 -4.08
C THR A 39 9.86 -10.39 -5.39
N ARG A 40 9.07 -10.44 -6.47
CA ARG A 40 9.56 -10.54 -7.84
C ARG A 40 8.89 -9.46 -8.66
N SER A 41 9.68 -8.54 -9.20
CA SER A 41 9.21 -7.31 -9.82
C SER A 41 9.64 -7.21 -11.27
N ARG A 42 8.79 -6.59 -12.10
CA ARG A 42 9.10 -6.16 -13.46
C ARG A 42 8.80 -4.67 -13.56
N GLY A 43 9.79 -3.87 -13.92
CA GLY A 43 9.68 -2.42 -14.05
C GLY A 43 9.89 -1.95 -15.49
N TRP A 44 9.07 -1.00 -15.96
CA TRP A 44 9.18 -0.39 -17.28
C TRP A 44 9.69 1.05 -17.17
N MET A 45 10.84 1.30 -17.79
CA MET A 45 11.42 2.64 -17.87
C MET A 45 10.85 3.47 -19.01
N GLU A 46 10.51 2.80 -20.11
CA GLU A 46 10.00 3.41 -21.33
C GLU A 46 8.81 2.60 -21.87
N PRO A 47 7.78 3.26 -22.40
CA PRO A 47 6.69 2.57 -23.09
C PRO A 47 7.21 1.70 -24.24
N GLY A 48 6.81 0.43 -24.26
CA GLY A 48 7.14 -0.51 -25.35
C GLY A 48 8.52 -1.15 -25.28
N LYS A 49 9.34 -0.86 -24.26
CA LYS A 49 10.61 -1.57 -24.01
C LYS A 49 10.39 -2.80 -23.11
N PRO A 50 11.29 -3.80 -23.17
CA PRO A 50 11.28 -4.91 -22.21
C PRO A 50 11.43 -4.40 -20.77
N PRO A 51 10.79 -5.05 -19.79
CA PRO A 51 10.95 -4.67 -18.39
C PRO A 51 12.32 -5.08 -17.86
N VAL A 52 12.77 -4.37 -16.84
CA VAL A 52 13.87 -4.81 -15.97
C VAL A 52 13.28 -5.66 -14.85
N GLU A 53 13.83 -6.86 -14.65
CA GLU A 53 13.42 -7.75 -13.58
C GLU A 53 14.25 -7.50 -12.32
N SER A 54 13.62 -7.63 -11.15
CA SER A 54 14.32 -7.61 -9.87
C SER A 54 13.67 -8.52 -8.83
N THR A 55 14.45 -8.88 -7.82
CA THR A 55 13.97 -9.66 -6.67
C THR A 55 14.29 -8.93 -5.38
N GLY A 56 13.46 -9.17 -4.36
CA GLY A 56 13.66 -8.61 -3.04
C GLY A 56 12.90 -9.37 -1.97
N THR A 57 12.79 -8.74 -0.81
CA THR A 57 12.02 -9.22 0.32
C THR A 57 11.13 -8.12 0.87
N CYS A 58 10.06 -8.52 1.56
CA CYS A 58 9.17 -7.62 2.27
C CYS A 58 8.83 -8.23 3.63
N GLU A 59 9.22 -7.56 4.71
CA GLU A 59 8.77 -7.91 6.07
C GLU A 59 7.55 -7.08 6.42
N GLN A 60 6.45 -7.75 6.77
CA GLN A 60 5.18 -7.12 7.10
C GLN A 60 4.85 -7.37 8.57
N LYS A 61 4.56 -6.30 9.32
CA LYS A 61 4.28 -6.36 10.76
C LYS A 61 3.12 -5.45 11.14
N LEU A 62 2.21 -5.94 11.97
CA LEU A 62 1.20 -5.10 12.59
C LEU A 62 1.82 -4.20 13.67
N ILE A 63 1.44 -2.93 13.66
CA ILE A 63 1.87 -1.94 14.65
C ILE A 63 0.65 -1.25 15.27
N LEU A 64 0.89 -0.62 16.42
CA LEU A 64 -0.13 0.10 17.19
C LEU A 64 -1.37 -0.77 17.40
N ASP A 65 -1.21 -1.93 18.04
CA ASP A 65 -2.32 -2.83 18.38
C ASP A 65 -3.19 -3.26 17.19
N GLY A 66 -2.58 -3.43 16.00
CA GLY A 66 -3.26 -3.93 14.80
C GLY A 66 -3.94 -2.86 13.95
N HIS A 67 -3.68 -1.57 14.19
CA HIS A 67 -4.27 -0.49 13.41
C HIS A 67 -3.61 -0.32 12.04
N TYR A 68 -2.30 -0.58 11.95
CA TYR A 68 -1.54 -0.38 10.71
C TYR A 68 -0.62 -1.57 10.44
N LEU A 69 -0.40 -1.84 9.16
CA LEU A 69 0.58 -2.78 8.67
C LEU A 69 1.80 -2.01 8.19
N GLN A 70 2.92 -2.18 8.89
CA GLN A 70 4.22 -1.73 8.40
C GLN A 70 4.76 -2.78 7.43
N GLN A 71 5.23 -2.33 6.27
CA GLN A 71 5.89 -3.17 5.27
C GLN A 71 7.29 -2.59 5.01
N VAL A 72 8.33 -3.41 5.21
CA VAL A 72 9.73 -3.02 5.00
C VAL A 72 10.29 -3.83 3.84
N TYR A 73 10.65 -3.16 2.76
CA TYR A 73 11.16 -3.74 1.53
C TYR A 73 12.67 -3.61 1.46
N THR A 74 13.34 -4.67 1.00
CA THR A 74 14.75 -4.64 0.59
C THR A 74 14.93 -5.38 -0.72
N GLY A 75 15.84 -4.95 -1.58
CA GLY A 75 16.09 -5.65 -2.84
C GLY A 75 17.05 -4.90 -3.74
N ASP A 76 16.94 -5.17 -5.04
CA ASP A 76 17.65 -4.47 -6.10
C ASP A 76 16.66 -3.74 -7.02
N MET A 77 17.06 -2.57 -7.50
CA MET A 77 16.37 -1.86 -8.58
C MET A 77 17.42 -1.32 -9.56
N MET A 78 17.39 -1.81 -10.81
CA MET A 78 18.35 -1.44 -11.86
C MET A 78 19.82 -1.66 -11.47
N GLY A 79 20.12 -2.73 -10.73
CA GLY A 79 21.48 -3.05 -10.30
C GLY A 79 21.98 -2.16 -9.16
N GLN A 80 21.08 -1.46 -8.46
CA GLN A 80 21.40 -0.68 -7.26
C GLN A 80 20.59 -1.20 -6.05
N PRO A 81 21.18 -1.21 -4.85
CA PRO A 81 20.45 -1.54 -3.63
C PRO A 81 19.23 -0.64 -3.42
N PHE A 82 18.11 -1.27 -3.08
CA PHE A 82 16.83 -0.60 -2.87
C PHE A 82 16.28 -0.92 -1.48
N THR A 83 15.76 0.11 -0.80
CA THR A 83 14.97 -0.05 0.42
C THR A 83 13.73 0.82 0.36
N GLY A 84 12.62 0.31 0.89
CA GLY A 84 11.36 1.05 0.97
C GLY A 84 10.57 0.72 2.23
N ILE A 85 9.76 1.66 2.69
CA ILE A 85 8.84 1.48 3.81
C ILE A 85 7.46 1.92 3.38
N ASN A 86 6.47 1.07 3.60
CA ASN A 86 5.05 1.41 3.52
C ASN A 86 4.43 1.33 4.91
N LEU A 87 3.58 2.29 5.25
CA LEU A 87 2.58 2.14 6.31
C LEU A 87 1.22 2.05 5.65
N LEU A 88 0.54 0.92 5.76
CA LEU A 88 -0.80 0.69 5.21
C LEU A 88 -1.82 0.61 6.34
N GLY A 89 -2.92 1.35 6.21
CA GLY A 89 -4.04 1.33 7.16
C GLY A 89 -5.38 1.40 6.46
N TYR A 90 -6.45 1.26 7.23
CA TYR A 90 -7.82 1.48 6.79
C TYR A 90 -8.52 2.47 7.72
N ASP A 91 -9.00 3.58 7.17
CA ASP A 91 -9.75 4.56 7.93
C ASP A 91 -11.24 4.18 7.96
N ASN A 92 -11.74 3.82 9.14
CA ASN A 92 -13.15 3.50 9.35
C ASN A 92 -14.09 4.70 9.10
N GLN A 93 -13.58 5.94 9.21
CA GLN A 93 -14.38 7.14 8.99
C GLN A 93 -14.60 7.40 7.49
N SER A 94 -13.55 7.35 6.68
CA SER A 94 -13.65 7.55 5.23
C SER A 94 -14.02 6.29 4.45
N GLY A 95 -13.83 5.11 5.05
CA GLY A 95 -14.05 3.81 4.40
C GLY A 95 -13.00 3.49 3.33
N LYS A 96 -11.77 3.99 3.49
CA LYS A 96 -10.70 3.87 2.50
C LYS A 96 -9.43 3.31 3.11
N TYR A 97 -8.64 2.65 2.27
CA TYR A 97 -7.26 2.33 2.57
C TYR A 97 -6.39 3.56 2.33
N GLU A 98 -5.47 3.78 3.27
CA GLU A 98 -4.50 4.86 3.22
C GLU A 98 -3.11 4.27 3.37
N SER A 99 -2.15 4.80 2.62
CA SER A 99 -0.77 4.42 2.82
C SER A 99 0.24 5.53 2.59
N VAL A 100 1.33 5.45 3.34
CA VAL A 100 2.49 6.35 3.24
C VAL A 100 3.69 5.54 2.79
N TRP A 101 4.27 5.93 1.66
CA TRP A 101 5.44 5.29 1.07
C TRP A 101 6.67 6.20 1.13
N LEU A 102 7.82 5.61 1.47
CA LEU A 102 9.15 6.22 1.45
C LEU A 102 10.15 5.20 0.87
N ASP A 103 11.15 5.67 0.12
CA ASP A 103 12.19 4.80 -0.43
C ASP A 103 13.57 5.47 -0.55
N SER A 104 14.59 4.68 -0.87
CA SER A 104 15.98 5.14 -1.04
C SER A 104 16.29 5.80 -2.39
N MET A 105 15.32 5.86 -3.30
CA MET A 105 15.49 6.39 -4.66
C MET A 105 14.85 7.77 -4.82
N SER A 106 14.16 8.24 -3.78
CA SER A 106 13.50 9.54 -3.74
C SER A 106 13.68 10.18 -2.36
N THR A 107 13.42 11.48 -2.28
CA THR A 107 13.33 12.22 -1.02
C THR A 107 11.88 12.58 -0.68
N GLY A 108 10.93 12.08 -1.48
CA GLY A 108 9.50 12.35 -1.34
C GLY A 108 8.83 11.41 -0.34
N ILE A 109 7.78 11.90 0.28
CA ILE A 109 6.82 11.08 1.03
C ILE A 109 5.56 11.02 0.18
N PHE A 110 5.16 9.80 -0.21
CA PHE A 110 4.02 9.61 -1.10
C PHE A 110 2.83 9.10 -0.31
N TYR A 111 1.70 9.77 -0.46
CA TYR A 111 0.46 9.43 0.23
C TYR A 111 -0.57 8.91 -0.78
N PHE A 112 -1.04 7.70 -0.54
CA PHE A 112 -1.97 6.97 -1.39
C PHE A 112 -3.28 6.75 -0.67
N VAL A 113 -4.40 7.01 -1.34
CA VAL A 113 -5.74 6.80 -0.76
C VAL A 113 -6.65 6.14 -1.78
N GLY A 114 -7.46 5.18 -1.34
CA GLY A 114 -8.53 4.65 -2.18
C GLY A 114 -9.29 3.46 -1.60
N PRO A 115 -10.32 2.99 -2.30
CA PRO A 115 -11.20 1.94 -1.81
C PRO A 115 -10.61 0.54 -2.05
N ALA A 116 -11.25 -0.45 -1.43
CA ALA A 116 -11.18 -1.84 -1.89
C ALA A 116 -12.41 -2.21 -2.75
N SER A 117 -12.27 -3.29 -3.52
CA SER A 117 -13.39 -3.98 -4.15
C SER A 117 -14.38 -4.52 -3.11
N ALA A 118 -15.61 -4.85 -3.55
CA ALA A 118 -16.67 -5.32 -2.67
C ALA A 118 -16.32 -6.61 -1.90
N ASP A 119 -15.46 -7.46 -2.46
CA ASP A 119 -14.93 -8.67 -1.82
C ASP A 119 -13.71 -8.41 -0.91
N GLY A 120 -13.25 -7.16 -0.82
CA GLY A 120 -12.09 -6.76 -0.04
C GLY A 120 -10.74 -7.23 -0.60
N ARG A 121 -10.69 -7.86 -1.77
CA ARG A 121 -9.47 -8.50 -2.31
C ARG A 121 -8.62 -7.60 -3.20
N THR A 122 -9.19 -6.52 -3.73
CA THR A 122 -8.47 -5.57 -4.59
C THR A 122 -8.49 -4.19 -3.98
N ILE A 123 -7.32 -3.70 -3.55
CA ILE A 123 -7.14 -2.35 -3.02
C ILE A 123 -6.61 -1.48 -4.18
N THR A 124 -7.29 -0.38 -4.49
CA THR A 124 -6.85 0.57 -5.52
C THR A 124 -6.65 1.93 -4.87
N GLN A 125 -5.45 2.48 -4.92
CA GLN A 125 -5.15 3.78 -4.31
C GLN A 125 -4.50 4.72 -5.31
N ASP A 126 -4.81 6.01 -5.17
CA ASP A 126 -4.23 7.07 -6.00
C ASP A 126 -3.34 7.99 -5.15
N CYS A 127 -2.24 8.45 -5.74
CA CYS A 127 -1.33 9.46 -5.21
C CYS A 127 -1.11 10.54 -6.26
N SER A 128 -1.33 11.81 -5.91
CA SER A 128 -0.94 12.94 -6.76
C SER A 128 0.52 13.28 -6.51
N TYR A 129 1.31 13.36 -7.57
CA TYR A 129 2.76 13.59 -7.50
C TYR A 129 3.22 14.50 -8.64
N VAL A 130 4.26 15.30 -8.42
CA VAL A 130 4.93 16.04 -9.49
C VAL A 130 6.14 15.24 -9.93
N ASP A 131 6.00 14.53 -11.04
CA ASP A 131 7.08 13.74 -11.62
C ASP A 131 8.18 14.66 -12.15
N PRO A 132 9.47 14.39 -11.86
CA PRO A 132 10.57 15.27 -12.26
C PRO A 132 10.75 15.36 -13.77
N ILE A 133 10.21 14.40 -14.54
CA ILE A 133 10.31 14.35 -16.00
C ILE A 133 8.95 14.70 -16.62
N LYS A 134 7.85 14.11 -16.12
CA LYS A 134 6.51 14.23 -16.72
C LYS A 134 5.67 15.37 -16.13
N GLY A 135 6.13 16.01 -15.06
CA GLY A 135 5.38 17.04 -14.35
C GLY A 135 4.19 16.47 -13.55
N PRO A 136 3.16 17.29 -13.26
CA PRO A 136 1.99 16.86 -12.48
C PRO A 136 1.36 15.58 -13.04
N SER A 137 1.30 14.56 -12.20
CA SER A 137 0.91 13.20 -12.56
C SER A 137 0.10 12.56 -11.43
N VAL A 138 -0.71 11.56 -11.78
CA VAL A 138 -1.37 10.68 -10.81
C VAL A 138 -0.74 9.31 -10.89
N TRP A 139 -0.27 8.81 -9.77
CA TRP A 139 0.11 7.42 -9.58
C TRP A 139 -1.08 6.63 -9.08
N ARG A 140 -1.27 5.43 -9.62
CA ARG A 140 -2.30 4.48 -9.19
C ARG A 140 -1.66 3.15 -8.85
N SER A 141 -1.78 2.72 -7.60
CA SER A 141 -1.45 1.37 -7.16
C SER A 141 -2.68 0.47 -7.22
N VAL A 142 -2.47 -0.80 -7.55
CA VAL A 142 -3.49 -1.85 -7.48
C VAL A 142 -2.88 -3.07 -6.81
N THR A 143 -3.29 -3.33 -5.58
CA THR A 143 -2.90 -4.53 -4.83
C THR A 143 -4.04 -5.55 -4.88
N ARG A 144 -3.74 -6.78 -5.29
CA ARG A 144 -4.69 -7.90 -5.32
C ARG A 144 -4.22 -9.00 -4.37
N ILE A 145 -5.06 -9.32 -3.39
CA ILE A 145 -4.88 -10.45 -2.48
C ILE A 145 -5.44 -11.67 -3.20
N ARG A 146 -4.55 -12.51 -3.76
CA ARG A 146 -4.97 -13.70 -4.52
C ARG A 146 -5.40 -14.82 -3.56
N ASP A 147 -4.57 -15.05 -2.57
CA ASP A 147 -4.75 -16.02 -1.49
C ASP A 147 -3.90 -15.62 -0.27
N ASP A 148 -3.85 -16.47 0.75
CA ASP A 148 -3.13 -16.20 2.01
C ASP A 148 -1.59 -16.13 1.85
N ASN A 149 -1.07 -16.56 0.70
CA ASN A 149 0.36 -16.69 0.42
C ASN A 149 0.84 -15.91 -0.81
N THR A 150 -0.07 -15.25 -1.54
CA THR A 150 0.24 -14.59 -2.81
C THR A 150 -0.51 -13.27 -2.94
N LEU A 151 0.25 -12.19 -3.15
CA LEU A 151 -0.25 -10.88 -3.53
C LEU A 151 0.31 -10.49 -4.90
N GLU A 152 -0.48 -9.73 -5.64
CA GLU A 152 -0.02 -9.04 -6.84
C GLU A 152 -0.14 -7.54 -6.64
N PHE A 153 0.84 -6.81 -7.13
CA PHE A 153 0.88 -5.36 -7.11
C PHE A 153 1.14 -4.84 -8.52
N GLU A 154 0.42 -3.80 -8.91
CA GLU A 154 0.68 -3.04 -10.13
C GLU A 154 0.73 -1.55 -9.81
N MET A 155 1.60 -0.83 -10.52
CA MET A 155 1.71 0.61 -10.42
C MET A 155 1.60 1.25 -11.80
N PHE A 156 0.77 2.29 -11.89
CA PHE A 156 0.55 3.05 -13.11
C PHE A 156 0.82 4.53 -12.87
N ILE A 157 1.28 5.23 -13.91
CA ILE A 157 1.39 6.69 -13.94
C ILE A 157 0.46 7.24 -15.01
N THR A 158 -0.19 8.36 -14.73
CA THR A 158 -0.95 9.15 -15.70
C THR A 158 -0.51 10.61 -15.62
N PRO A 159 0.32 11.09 -16.57
CA PRO A 159 0.66 12.51 -16.66
C PRO A 159 -0.58 13.36 -16.92
N LYS A 160 -0.59 14.61 -16.46
CA LYS A 160 -1.71 15.53 -16.72
C LYS A 160 -1.94 15.70 -18.24
N GLY A 161 -3.10 15.26 -18.72
CA GLY A 161 -3.45 15.27 -20.15
C GLY A 161 -2.82 14.14 -20.98
N GLY A 162 -2.07 13.24 -20.35
CA GLY A 162 -1.46 12.06 -20.96
C GLY A 162 -2.30 10.80 -20.84
N LYS A 163 -1.75 9.68 -21.32
CA LYS A 163 -2.35 8.35 -21.17
C LYS A 163 -1.80 7.65 -19.94
N LYS A 164 -2.58 6.70 -19.40
CA LYS A 164 -2.14 5.82 -18.33
C LYS A 164 -1.09 4.85 -18.84
N GLU A 165 0.03 4.75 -18.14
CA GLU A 165 1.18 3.91 -18.47
C GLU A 165 1.49 2.99 -17.28
N LYS A 166 1.82 1.73 -17.55
CA LYS A 166 2.24 0.77 -16.51
C LYS A 166 3.72 0.97 -16.22
N MET A 167 4.05 1.17 -14.94
CA MET A 167 5.42 1.42 -14.48
C MET A 167 6.03 0.20 -13.83
N MET A 168 5.22 -0.58 -13.10
CA MET A 168 5.69 -1.73 -12.36
C MET A 168 4.58 -2.77 -12.22
N GLU A 169 4.99 -4.02 -12.13
CA GLU A 169 4.24 -5.05 -11.45
C GLU A 169 5.15 -5.88 -10.55
N MET A 170 4.55 -6.50 -9.54
CA MET A 170 5.26 -7.29 -8.56
C MET A 170 4.38 -8.42 -8.06
N THR A 171 4.94 -9.62 -7.98
CA THR A 171 4.38 -10.73 -7.20
C THR A 171 5.05 -10.73 -5.84
N VAL A 172 4.25 -10.80 -4.78
CA VAL A 172 4.71 -10.90 -3.39
C VAL A 172 4.23 -12.24 -2.87
N ALA A 173 5.13 -13.19 -2.69
CA ALA A 173 4.82 -14.54 -2.23
C ALA A 173 5.39 -14.76 -0.83
N ARG A 174 4.72 -15.52 0.03
CA ARG A 174 5.30 -15.84 1.34
C ARG A 174 6.65 -16.52 1.16
N THR A 175 7.61 -16.10 1.96
CA THR A 175 8.91 -16.78 2.00
C THR A 175 8.66 -18.17 2.57
N GLU A 176 8.89 -19.21 1.77
CA GLU A 176 8.88 -20.58 2.28
C GLU A 176 9.87 -20.66 3.44
N ALA A 177 9.43 -21.21 4.56
CA ALA A 177 10.32 -21.44 5.68
C ALA A 177 11.41 -22.40 5.19
N VAL A 178 12.60 -21.88 4.91
CA VAL A 178 13.80 -22.72 4.92
C VAL A 178 13.88 -23.19 6.37
N VAL A 179 13.42 -24.41 6.60
CA VAL A 179 13.68 -25.16 7.83
C VAL A 179 15.16 -24.98 8.05
N ARG A 180 15.52 -24.14 9.03
CA ARG A 180 16.89 -24.05 9.52
C ARG A 180 17.19 -25.46 10.00
N LYS A 181 17.82 -26.26 9.13
CA LYS A 181 18.52 -27.47 9.57
C LYS A 181 19.59 -26.96 10.52
N ALA A 182 19.27 -27.01 11.81
CA ALA A 182 20.26 -26.95 12.86
C ALA A 182 21.24 -28.09 12.57
N ALA A 183 22.48 -27.72 12.27
CA ALA A 183 23.63 -28.58 12.41
C ALA A 183 24.06 -28.56 13.88
#